data_AF-A0A964F0B5-F1
#
_entry.id   AF-A0A964F0B5-F1
#
_cell.length_a   1.000
_cell.length_b   1.000
_cell.length_c   1.000
_cell.angle_alpha   90.00
_cell.angle_beta   90.00
_cell.angle_gamma   90.00
#
_symmetry.space_group_name_H-M   'P 1'
#
loop_
_entity.id
_entity.type
_entity.pdbx_description
1 polymer ?
#
loop_
_entity_poly.entity_id
_entity_poly.type
_entity_poly.pdbx_seq_one_letter_code
_entity_poly.pdbx_strand_id
1 'polypeptide(L)'
;MRLTPESPESSPDGEESALADAAEQVRAHLVSLRGGAPFLSPFDARLLLGWLEEGVPVAIILRALEDAAEQRRAKRARTPLSLKSARSGVTQAMKRRLSPLEPAGDLKPLVEALARSADPEERGAARALAALTGEGEALLEQALGVSRRFFERAWDRADREALLAEAEVELADLVELMKPAQLARAREEVARDLLRRRHPLLAASRIWDTVMG
;
A
#
# COMPACT_ATOMS: atom_id res chain seq x y z
N MET A 1 -37.49 35.43 20.05
CA MET A 1 -37.27 33.97 20.18
C MET A 1 -36.43 33.56 18.98
N ARG A 2 -35.11 33.37 19.14
CA ARG A 2 -34.19 33.00 18.05
C ARG A 2 -34.07 31.49 18.05
N LEU A 3 -34.51 30.84 16.97
CA LEU A 3 -34.25 29.43 16.72
C LEU A 3 -32.79 29.29 16.28
N THR A 4 -31.98 28.58 17.05
CA THR A 4 -30.67 28.11 16.63
C THR A 4 -30.85 26.95 15.65
N PRO A 5 -30.09 26.88 14.55
CA PRO A 5 -30.10 25.71 13.67
C PRO A 5 -29.43 24.54 14.40
N GLU A 6 -30.13 23.41 14.46
CA GLU A 6 -29.59 22.14 14.91
C GLU A 6 -28.46 21.72 13.96
N SER A 7 -27.28 21.43 14.53
CA SER A 7 -26.16 20.81 13.82
C SER A 7 -26.59 19.43 13.31
N PRO A 8 -26.21 19.01 12.10
CA PRO A 8 -26.55 17.69 11.60
C PRO A 8 -25.84 16.63 12.43
N GLU A 9 -26.61 15.84 13.19
CA GLU A 9 -26.12 14.61 13.82
C GLU A 9 -25.74 13.63 12.72
N SER A 10 -24.43 13.36 12.58
CA SER A 10 -23.92 12.30 11.71
C SER A 10 -24.57 10.97 12.11
N SER A 11 -25.29 10.35 11.17
CA SER A 11 -25.96 9.08 11.42
C SER A 11 -24.94 7.96 11.66
N PRO A 12 -25.15 7.08 12.65
CA PRO A 12 -24.20 6.01 13.03
C PRO A 12 -23.88 5.05 11.86
N ASP A 13 -24.81 4.88 10.92
CA ASP A 13 -24.64 4.04 9.73
C ASP A 13 -23.53 4.55 8.78
N GLY A 14 -23.21 5.85 8.81
CA GLY A 14 -22.19 6.45 7.94
C GLY A 14 -20.76 6.21 8.43
N GLU A 15 -20.55 6.18 9.76
CA GLU A 15 -19.24 5.95 10.36
C GLU A 15 -18.82 4.47 10.25
N GLU A 16 -19.77 3.55 10.41
CA GLU A 16 -19.52 2.12 10.27
C GLU A 16 -19.15 1.76 8.81
N SER A 17 -19.78 2.41 7.83
CA SER A 17 -19.42 2.27 6.41
C SER A 17 -18.00 2.79 6.11
N ALA A 18 -17.62 3.95 6.66
CA ALA A 18 -16.30 4.54 6.43
C ALA A 18 -15.17 3.69 7.03
N LEU A 19 -15.38 3.11 8.22
CA LEU A 19 -14.44 2.19 8.85
C LEU A 19 -14.27 0.91 8.03
N ALA A 20 -15.36 0.37 7.48
CA ALA A 20 -15.33 -0.80 6.62
C ALA A 20 -14.52 -0.55 5.34
N ASP A 21 -14.74 0.60 4.68
CA ASP A 21 -14.02 1.00 3.47
C ASP A 21 -12.52 1.18 3.73
N ALA A 22 -12.16 1.84 4.83
CA ALA A 22 -10.77 2.02 5.26
C ALA A 22 -10.09 0.67 5.54
N ALA A 23 -10.78 -0.23 6.23
CA ALA A 23 -10.26 -1.57 6.52
C ALA A 23 -10.05 -2.38 5.24
N GLU A 24 -11.00 -2.33 4.32
CA GLU A 24 -10.92 -2.98 3.01
C GLU A 24 -9.74 -2.45 2.18
N GLN A 25 -9.50 -1.14 2.20
CA GLN A 25 -8.39 -0.53 1.49
C GLN A 25 -7.02 -1.01 2.00
N VAL A 26 -6.85 -1.10 3.32
CA VAL A 26 -5.62 -1.65 3.93
C VAL A 26 -5.47 -3.14 3.61
N ARG A 27 -6.56 -3.90 3.71
CA ARG A 27 -6.57 -5.33 3.37
C ARG A 27 -6.17 -5.57 1.92
N ALA A 28 -6.81 -4.88 0.97
CA ALA A 28 -6.52 -4.97 -0.45
C ALA A 28 -5.05 -4.63 -0.74
N HIS A 29 -4.52 -3.57 -0.11
CA HIS A 29 -3.13 -3.19 -0.29
C HIS A 29 -2.16 -4.25 0.27
N LEU A 30 -2.40 -4.78 1.47
CA LEU A 30 -1.57 -5.86 2.03
C LEU A 30 -1.57 -7.12 1.15
N VAL A 31 -2.74 -7.50 0.61
CA VAL A 31 -2.88 -8.63 -0.32
C VAL A 31 -2.10 -8.35 -1.61
N SER A 32 -2.18 -7.12 -2.13
CA SER A 32 -1.40 -6.74 -3.31
C SER A 32 0.10 -6.93 -3.07
N LEU A 33 0.59 -6.61 -1.87
CA LEU A 33 2.00 -6.71 -1.48
C LEU A 33 2.48 -8.16 -1.38
N ARG A 34 1.80 -8.98 -0.58
CA ARG A 34 2.29 -10.31 -0.20
C ARG A 34 1.75 -11.46 -1.06
N GLY A 35 0.69 -11.22 -1.82
CA GLY A 35 -0.07 -12.29 -2.49
C GLY A 35 -0.88 -13.17 -1.53
N GLY A 36 -1.42 -14.27 -2.06
CA GLY A 36 -2.14 -15.27 -1.27
C GLY A 36 -3.54 -14.86 -0.77
N ALA A 37 -3.97 -15.50 0.33
CA ALA A 37 -5.37 -15.44 0.76
C ALA A 37 -5.83 -14.02 1.12
N PRO A 38 -7.06 -13.64 0.72
CA PRO A 38 -7.58 -12.29 0.90
C PRO A 38 -7.84 -11.92 2.37
N PHE A 39 -7.77 -12.89 3.28
CA PHE A 39 -8.15 -12.70 4.68
C PHE A 39 -6.97 -12.26 5.55
N LEU A 40 -7.27 -11.35 6.48
CA LEU A 40 -6.37 -11.00 7.57
C LEU A 40 -6.37 -12.13 8.62
N SER A 41 -5.25 -12.29 9.32
CA SER A 41 -5.27 -13.11 10.53
C SER A 41 -6.18 -12.43 11.58
N PRO A 42 -6.80 -13.19 12.51
CA PRO A 42 -7.60 -12.57 13.58
C PRO A 42 -6.82 -11.54 14.40
N PHE A 43 -5.50 -11.72 14.52
CA PHE A 43 -4.62 -10.75 15.17
C PHE A 43 -4.47 -9.45 14.34
N ASP A 44 -4.19 -9.58 13.05
CA ASP A 44 -4.07 -8.43 12.14
C ASP A 44 -5.39 -7.66 12.03
N ALA A 45 -6.53 -8.36 11.98
CA ALA A 45 -7.85 -7.73 11.93
C ALA A 45 -8.11 -6.86 13.17
N ARG A 46 -7.83 -7.37 14.38
CA ARG A 46 -7.96 -6.58 15.61
C ARG A 46 -7.00 -5.40 15.66
N LEU A 47 -5.77 -5.58 15.18
CA LEU A 47 -4.78 -4.51 15.14
C LEU A 47 -5.20 -3.39 14.19
N LEU A 48 -5.74 -3.74 13.02
CA LEU A 48 -6.26 -2.78 12.05
C LEU A 48 -7.41 -1.98 12.62
N LEU A 49 -8.42 -2.66 13.17
CA LEU A 49 -9.58 -2.00 13.77
C LEU A 49 -9.15 -1.04 14.88
N GLY A 50 -8.26 -1.47 15.78
CA GLY A 50 -7.73 -0.58 16.82
C GLY A 50 -7.02 0.66 16.28
N TRP A 51 -6.23 0.54 15.20
CA TRP A 51 -5.63 1.72 14.56
C TRP A 51 -6.67 2.66 13.94
N LEU A 52 -7.68 2.12 13.27
CA LEU A 52 -8.72 2.94 12.64
C LEU A 52 -9.60 3.64 13.69
N GLU A 53 -9.94 2.94 14.78
CA GLU A 53 -10.66 3.50 15.93
C GLU A 53 -9.82 4.58 16.66
N GLU A 54 -8.50 4.44 16.71
CA GLU A 54 -7.57 5.45 17.22
C GLU A 54 -7.36 6.64 16.25
N GLY A 55 -8.01 6.63 15.09
CA GLY A 55 -7.91 7.69 14.09
C GLY A 55 -6.59 7.71 13.32
N VAL A 56 -5.90 6.57 13.24
CA VAL A 56 -4.69 6.44 12.40
C VAL A 56 -5.09 6.54 10.93
N PRO A 57 -4.55 7.50 10.16
CA PRO A 57 -4.86 7.65 8.74
C PRO A 57 -4.47 6.39 7.94
N VAL A 58 -5.34 5.99 7.01
CA VAL A 58 -5.06 4.84 6.12
C VAL A 58 -3.73 5.03 5.39
N ALA A 59 -3.45 6.24 4.88
CA ALA A 59 -2.20 6.55 4.20
C ALA A 59 -0.95 6.18 5.03
N ILE A 60 -0.95 6.46 6.34
CA ILE A 60 0.15 6.08 7.25
C ILE A 60 0.30 4.57 7.34
N ILE A 61 -0.82 3.84 7.44
CA ILE A 61 -0.82 2.37 7.49
C ILE A 61 -0.24 1.79 6.19
N LEU A 62 -0.68 2.31 5.04
CA LEU A 62 -0.20 1.87 3.72
C LEU A 62 1.32 2.11 3.57
N ARG A 63 1.80 3.31 3.94
CA ARG A 63 3.24 3.61 3.91
C ARG A 63 4.05 2.69 4.80
N ALA A 64 3.60 2.48 6.04
CA ALA A 64 4.29 1.60 6.98
C ALA A 64 4.33 0.14 6.50
N LEU A 65 3.31 -0.32 5.76
CA LEU A 65 3.30 -1.62 5.10
C LEU A 65 4.33 -1.72 3.97
N GLU A 66 4.44 -0.70 3.15
CA GLU A 66 5.42 -0.62 2.05
C GLU A 66 6.85 -0.57 2.59
N ASP A 67 7.11 0.26 3.61
CA ASP A 67 8.42 0.31 4.27
C ASP A 67 8.74 -1.05 4.93
N ALA A 68 7.76 -1.70 5.56
CA ALA A 68 7.93 -3.04 6.12
C ALA A 68 8.22 -4.08 5.04
N ALA A 69 7.54 -4.01 3.89
CA ALA A 69 7.80 -4.85 2.74
C ALA A 69 9.23 -4.63 2.23
N GLU A 70 9.68 -3.38 2.07
CA GLU A 70 11.05 -3.03 1.68
C GLU A 70 12.11 -3.55 2.64
N GLN A 71 11.94 -3.34 3.94
CA GLN A 71 12.88 -3.84 4.92
C GLN A 71 12.95 -5.37 4.95
N ARG A 72 11.82 -6.04 4.75
CA ARG A 72 11.76 -7.50 4.67
C ARG A 72 12.47 -8.04 3.44
N ARG A 73 12.33 -7.35 2.31
CA ARG A 73 13.07 -7.64 1.06
C ARG A 73 14.57 -7.52 1.29
N ALA A 74 15.02 -6.39 1.83
CA ALA A 74 16.43 -6.16 2.14
C ALA A 74 17.03 -7.23 3.08
N LYS A 75 16.22 -7.75 4.00
CA LYS A 75 16.62 -8.77 4.97
C LYS A 75 16.32 -10.21 4.54
N ARG A 76 15.79 -10.42 3.32
CA ARG A 76 15.35 -11.74 2.82
C ARG A 76 14.49 -12.50 3.84
N ALA A 77 13.50 -11.81 4.41
CA ALA A 77 12.69 -12.37 5.50
C ALA A 77 11.81 -13.54 5.03
N ARG A 78 11.83 -14.65 5.78
CA ARG A 78 11.11 -15.90 5.46
C ARG A 78 9.65 -15.97 5.92
N THR A 79 9.25 -15.10 6.85
CA THR A 79 7.86 -15.02 7.32
C THR A 79 7.04 -14.19 6.35
N PRO A 80 5.72 -14.32 6.20
CA PRO A 80 4.93 -13.43 5.34
C PRO A 80 4.82 -12.00 5.89
N LEU A 81 4.58 -11.01 5.02
CA LEU A 81 4.22 -9.66 5.44
C LEU A 81 2.89 -9.64 6.21
N SER A 82 2.85 -8.88 7.31
CA SER A 82 1.69 -8.74 8.22
C SER A 82 1.58 -7.30 8.74
N LEU A 83 0.42 -6.92 9.28
CA LEU A 83 0.25 -5.60 9.91
C LEU A 83 1.14 -5.46 11.15
N LYS A 84 1.39 -6.57 11.85
CA LYS A 84 2.37 -6.60 12.95
C LYS A 84 3.76 -6.09 12.51
N SER A 85 4.19 -6.40 11.29
CA SER A 85 5.48 -5.94 10.75
C SER A 85 5.52 -4.43 10.52
N ALA A 86 4.37 -3.80 10.23
CA ALA A 86 4.23 -2.36 10.02
C ALA A 86 4.09 -1.56 11.32
N ARG A 87 3.82 -2.21 12.46
CA ARG A 87 3.47 -1.53 13.73
C ARG A 87 4.47 -0.45 14.15
N SER A 88 5.77 -0.73 14.09
CA SER A 88 6.78 0.27 14.46
C SER A 88 6.78 1.46 13.52
N GLY A 89 6.56 1.23 12.22
CA GLY A 89 6.43 2.28 11.20
C GLY A 89 5.21 3.16 11.47
N VAL A 90 4.05 2.56 11.72
CA VAL A 90 2.82 3.31 12.09
C VAL A 90 3.04 4.16 13.33
N THR A 91 3.59 3.57 14.41
CA THR A 91 3.87 4.32 15.65
C THR A 91 4.85 5.47 15.41
N GLN A 92 5.89 5.28 14.59
CA GLN A 92 6.87 6.32 14.30
C GLN A 92 6.27 7.43 13.43
N ALA A 93 5.47 7.08 12.42
CA ALA A 93 4.79 8.04 11.55
C ALA A 93 3.76 8.87 12.33
N MET A 94 2.98 8.24 13.22
CA MET A 94 2.05 8.96 14.10
C MET A 94 2.78 9.95 15.03
N LYS A 95 3.93 9.57 15.59
CA LYS A 95 4.77 10.49 16.37
C LYS A 95 5.29 11.66 15.54
N ARG A 96 5.64 11.43 14.26
CA ARG A 96 6.09 12.47 13.33
C ARG A 96 4.96 13.37 12.86
N ARG A 97 3.73 12.87 12.72
CA ARG A 97 2.53 13.66 12.38
C ARG A 97 2.14 14.66 13.46
N LEU A 98 2.47 14.36 14.72
CA LEU A 98 2.40 15.33 15.82
C LEU A 98 3.43 16.47 15.66
N SER A 99 4.34 16.37 14.69
CA SER A 99 5.18 17.47 14.19
C SER A 99 4.64 17.95 12.84
N PRO A 100 4.75 19.24 12.49
CA PRO A 100 4.18 19.74 11.23
C PRO A 100 4.87 19.07 10.04
N LEU A 101 4.16 18.17 9.37
CA LEU A 101 4.50 17.72 8.02
C LEU A 101 3.78 18.67 7.07
N GLU A 102 4.51 19.63 6.53
CA GLU A 102 3.99 20.48 5.47
C GLU A 102 3.85 19.63 4.19
N PRO A 103 2.69 19.61 3.51
CA PRO A 103 2.58 18.99 2.20
C PRO A 103 3.54 19.71 1.25
N ALA A 104 4.52 18.97 0.73
CA ALA A 104 5.68 19.56 0.10
C ALA A 104 5.59 19.62 -1.44
N GLY A 105 4.63 18.93 -2.07
CA GLY A 105 4.54 18.94 -3.53
C GLY A 105 3.27 18.40 -4.17
N ASP A 106 3.15 18.65 -5.47
CA ASP A 106 2.14 18.08 -6.36
C ASP A 106 2.67 16.80 -7.04
N LEU A 107 1.79 16.01 -7.67
CA LEU A 107 2.19 14.80 -8.40
C LEU A 107 2.86 15.08 -9.75
N LYS A 108 3.03 16.35 -10.16
CA LYS A 108 3.42 16.71 -11.52
C LYS A 108 4.78 16.13 -11.94
N PRO A 109 5.85 16.17 -11.11
CA PRO A 109 7.13 15.57 -11.48
C PRO A 109 7.02 14.07 -11.76
N LEU A 110 6.19 13.36 -10.98
CA LEU A 110 5.95 11.94 -11.16
C LEU A 110 5.13 11.66 -12.42
N VAL A 111 4.06 12.43 -12.66
CA VAL A 111 3.24 12.35 -13.87
C VAL A 111 4.10 12.55 -15.12
N GLU A 112 4.95 13.57 -15.14
CA GLU A 112 5.84 13.84 -16.27
C GLU A 112 6.86 12.71 -16.51
N ALA A 113 7.41 12.13 -15.44
CA ALA A 113 8.31 10.99 -15.56
C ALA A 113 7.61 9.76 -16.17
N LEU A 114 6.41 9.41 -15.68
CA LEU A 114 5.62 8.29 -16.19
C LEU A 114 5.12 8.52 -17.62
N ALA A 115 4.77 9.75 -17.98
CA ALA A 115 4.33 10.11 -19.32
C ALA A 115 5.42 9.87 -20.39
N ARG A 116 6.70 9.95 -19.99
CA ARG A 116 7.86 9.66 -20.86
C ARG A 116 8.22 8.17 -20.93
N SER A 117 7.57 7.31 -20.16
CA SER A 117 7.86 5.87 -20.18
C SER A 117 7.57 5.25 -21.53
N ALA A 118 8.40 4.27 -21.93
CA ALA A 118 8.14 3.42 -23.09
C ALA A 118 6.97 2.45 -22.85
N ASP A 119 6.64 2.15 -21.59
CA ASP A 119 5.53 1.27 -21.21
C ASP A 119 4.16 1.98 -21.35
N PRO A 120 3.24 1.47 -22.18
CA PRO A 120 1.87 2.00 -22.29
C PRO A 120 1.08 2.00 -20.98
N GLU A 121 1.31 1.03 -20.09
CA GLU A 121 0.60 0.94 -18.81
C GLU A 121 1.06 2.04 -17.85
N GLU A 122 2.36 2.32 -17.80
CA GLU A 122 2.89 3.43 -17.00
C GLU A 122 2.37 4.78 -17.51
N ARG A 123 2.29 4.97 -18.83
CA ARG A 123 1.62 6.15 -19.41
C ARG A 123 0.13 6.21 -19.06
N GLY A 124 -0.54 5.06 -18.92
CA GLY A 124 -1.91 4.96 -18.43
C GLY A 124 -2.03 5.40 -16.96
N ALA A 125 -1.09 4.97 -16.11
CA ALA A 125 -1.01 5.41 -14.73
C ALA A 125 -0.72 6.92 -14.63
N ALA A 126 0.14 7.48 -15.49
CA ALA A 126 0.40 8.92 -15.58
C ALA A 126 -0.89 9.72 -15.79
N ARG A 127 -1.74 9.30 -16.74
CA ARG A 127 -3.05 9.93 -17.01
C ARG A 127 -3.98 9.84 -15.81
N ALA A 128 -4.01 8.69 -15.13
CA ALA A 128 -4.83 8.50 -13.94
C ALA A 128 -4.38 9.39 -12.77
N LEU A 129 -3.06 9.50 -12.54
CA LEU A 129 -2.48 10.39 -11.52
C LEU A 129 -2.73 11.87 -11.84
N ALA A 130 -2.62 12.27 -13.12
CA ALA A 130 -2.87 13.64 -13.55
C ALA A 130 -4.33 14.09 -13.37
N ALA A 131 -5.27 13.15 -13.32
CA ALA A 131 -6.69 13.42 -13.12
C ALA A 131 -7.10 13.50 -11.64
N LEU A 132 -6.18 13.24 -10.71
CA LEU A 132 -6.46 13.30 -9.28
C LEU A 132 -6.63 14.75 -8.83
N THR A 133 -7.49 14.94 -7.83
CA THR A 133 -7.79 16.26 -7.25
C THR A 133 -7.65 16.21 -5.73
N GLY A 134 -7.41 17.36 -5.10
CA GLY A 134 -7.19 17.47 -3.66
C GLY A 134 -5.70 17.59 -3.32
N GLU A 135 -5.40 17.62 -2.03
CA GLU A 135 -4.07 17.93 -1.50
C GLU A 135 -3.72 17.02 -0.32
N GLY A 136 -2.43 16.97 0.04
CA GLY A 136 -1.92 16.26 1.22
C GLY A 136 -2.34 14.80 1.29
N GLU A 137 -2.90 14.39 2.44
CA GLU A 137 -3.28 13.00 2.71
C GLU A 137 -4.32 12.45 1.72
N ALA A 138 -5.29 13.28 1.30
CA ALA A 138 -6.34 12.86 0.37
C ALA A 138 -5.79 12.62 -1.06
N LEU A 139 -4.84 13.45 -1.51
CA LEU A 139 -4.16 13.26 -2.79
C LEU A 139 -3.29 12.01 -2.77
N LEU A 140 -2.54 11.82 -1.68
CA LEU A 140 -1.68 10.67 -1.47
C LEU A 140 -2.48 9.36 -1.48
N GLU A 141 -3.61 9.32 -0.78
CA GLU A 141 -4.47 8.13 -0.73
C GLU A 141 -4.97 7.74 -2.13
N GLN A 142 -5.44 8.72 -2.91
CA GLN A 142 -5.87 8.51 -4.28
C GLN A 142 -4.73 8.00 -5.17
N ALA A 143 -3.53 8.58 -5.02
CA ALA A 143 -2.34 8.17 -5.78
C ALA A 143 -1.90 6.73 -5.47
N LEU A 144 -1.91 6.35 -4.19
CA LEU A 144 -1.65 4.97 -3.76
C LEU A 144 -2.71 4.00 -4.30
N GLY A 145 -3.97 4.45 -4.40
CA GLY A 145 -5.03 3.70 -5.07
C GLY A 145 -4.77 3.47 -6.57
N VAL A 146 -4.21 4.46 -7.28
CA VAL A 146 -3.78 4.31 -8.68
C VAL A 146 -2.64 3.30 -8.80
N SER A 147 -1.62 3.41 -7.95
CA SER A 147 -0.49 2.46 -7.91
C SER A 147 -0.94 1.02 -7.67
N ARG A 148 -1.81 0.79 -6.68
CA ARG A 148 -2.37 -0.54 -6.39
C ARG A 148 -3.06 -1.14 -7.62
N ARG A 149 -3.99 -0.40 -8.23
CA ARG A 149 -4.72 -0.86 -9.43
C ARG A 149 -3.80 -1.10 -10.63
N PHE A 150 -2.70 -0.36 -10.72
CA PHE A 150 -1.67 -0.64 -11.71
C PHE A 150 -1.03 -2.01 -11.45
N PHE A 151 -0.53 -2.26 -10.24
CA PHE A 151 0.16 -3.52 -9.93
C PHE A 151 -0.75 -4.74 -9.95
N GLU A 152 -2.04 -4.60 -9.60
CA GLU A 152 -3.03 -5.66 -9.77
C GLU A 152 -3.17 -6.06 -11.24
N ARG A 153 -3.35 -5.08 -12.14
CA ARG A 153 -3.45 -5.35 -13.58
C ARG A 153 -2.16 -5.88 -14.19
N ALA A 154 -1.02 -5.33 -13.79
CA ALA A 154 0.29 -5.80 -14.22
C ALA A 154 0.50 -7.26 -13.78
N TRP A 155 0.08 -7.64 -12.56
CA TRP A 155 0.13 -9.02 -12.07
C TRP A 155 -0.82 -9.97 -12.82
N ASP A 156 -1.98 -9.50 -13.25
CA ASP A 156 -2.92 -10.28 -14.05
C ASP A 156 -2.45 -10.52 -15.49
N ARG A 157 -1.61 -9.64 -16.03
CA ARG A 157 -1.07 -9.73 -17.40
C ARG A 157 0.32 -10.33 -17.49
N ALA A 158 1.07 -10.32 -16.39
CA ALA A 158 2.43 -10.83 -16.37
C ALA A 158 2.49 -12.34 -16.67
N ASP A 159 3.61 -12.77 -17.25
CA ASP A 159 3.99 -14.17 -17.24
C ASP A 159 4.32 -14.60 -15.80
N ARG A 160 3.30 -15.13 -15.11
CA ARG A 160 3.40 -15.54 -13.71
C ARG A 160 4.38 -16.70 -13.53
N GLU A 161 4.46 -17.59 -14.51
CA GLU A 161 5.36 -18.74 -14.43
C GLU A 161 6.82 -18.27 -14.46
N ALA A 162 7.14 -17.36 -15.39
CA ALA A 162 8.47 -16.75 -15.44
C ALA A 162 8.83 -16.00 -14.14
N LEU A 163 7.90 -15.18 -13.61
CA LEU A 163 8.13 -14.47 -12.35
C LEU A 163 8.30 -15.41 -11.15
N LEU A 164 7.53 -16.50 -11.09
CA LEU A 164 7.64 -17.50 -10.02
C LEU A 164 8.90 -18.35 -10.13
N ALA A 165 9.45 -18.53 -11.34
CA ALA A 165 10.74 -19.17 -11.56
C ALA A 165 11.90 -18.24 -11.15
N GLU A 166 11.85 -16.96 -11.54
CA GLU A 166 12.81 -15.94 -11.06
C GLU A 166 12.79 -15.85 -9.52
N ALA A 167 11.61 -15.86 -8.91
CA ALA A 167 11.45 -15.86 -7.46
C ALA A 167 12.05 -17.09 -6.78
N GLU A 168 11.97 -18.26 -7.42
CA GLU A 168 12.57 -19.50 -6.90
C GLU A 168 14.10 -19.42 -6.92
N VAL A 169 14.68 -18.79 -7.94
CA VAL A 169 16.13 -18.49 -7.99
C VAL A 169 16.54 -17.54 -6.86
N GLU A 170 15.78 -16.47 -6.59
CA GLU A 170 16.08 -15.56 -5.45
C GLU A 170 15.98 -16.27 -4.08
N LEU A 171 15.14 -17.28 -3.97
CA LEU A 171 14.90 -18.02 -2.73
C LEU A 171 15.78 -19.26 -2.55
N ALA A 172 16.67 -19.58 -3.49
CA ALA A 172 17.40 -20.86 -3.54
C ALA A 172 18.03 -21.27 -2.19
N ASP A 173 18.69 -20.34 -1.50
CA ASP A 173 19.36 -20.58 -0.21
C ASP A 173 18.38 -20.83 0.96
N LEU A 174 17.09 -20.55 0.78
CA LEU A 174 16.06 -20.61 1.80
C LEU A 174 15.08 -21.76 1.58
N VAL A 175 15.07 -22.39 0.39
CA VAL A 175 14.11 -23.44 0.01
C VAL A 175 14.08 -24.59 1.01
N GLU A 176 15.25 -25.11 1.39
CA GLU A 176 15.36 -26.24 2.33
C GLU A 176 14.91 -25.90 3.77
N LEU A 177 14.84 -24.61 4.09
CA LEU A 177 14.49 -24.11 5.42
C LEU A 177 13.00 -23.79 5.58
N MET A 178 12.18 -24.03 4.54
CA MET A 178 10.77 -23.63 4.49
C MET A 178 9.86 -24.83 4.25
N LYS A 179 8.71 -24.85 4.93
CA LYS A 179 7.65 -25.82 4.61
C LYS A 179 7.04 -25.50 3.24
N PRO A 180 6.49 -26.47 2.48
CA PRO A 180 5.95 -26.24 1.14
C PRO A 180 4.95 -25.08 1.05
N ALA A 181 4.03 -24.98 2.00
CA ALA A 181 3.05 -23.89 2.05
C ALA A 181 3.68 -22.51 2.35
N GLN A 182 4.79 -22.47 3.10
CA GLN A 182 5.53 -21.23 3.35
C GLN A 182 6.33 -20.82 2.12
N LEU A 183 6.96 -21.78 1.45
CA LEU A 183 7.71 -21.56 0.23
C LEU A 183 6.80 -21.03 -0.89
N ALA A 184 5.61 -21.62 -1.09
CA ALA A 184 4.65 -21.14 -2.09
C ALA A 184 4.26 -19.67 -1.88
N ARG A 185 4.02 -19.27 -0.62
CA ARG A 185 3.73 -17.87 -0.26
C ARG A 185 4.92 -16.95 -0.49
N ALA A 186 6.12 -17.39 -0.10
CA ALA A 186 7.34 -16.62 -0.30
C ALA A 186 7.64 -16.41 -1.79
N ARG A 187 7.43 -17.43 -2.62
CA ARG A 187 7.56 -17.33 -4.08
C ARG A 187 6.60 -16.30 -4.66
N GLU A 188 5.33 -16.30 -4.26
CA GLU A 188 4.38 -15.31 -4.74
C GLU A 188 4.72 -13.89 -4.27
N GLU A 189 5.12 -13.73 -2.99
CA GLU A 189 5.56 -12.44 -2.44
C GLU A 189 6.76 -11.88 -3.21
N VAL A 190 7.78 -12.71 -3.47
CA VAL A 190 8.99 -12.33 -4.23
C VAL A 190 8.66 -12.06 -5.70
N ALA A 191 7.80 -12.86 -6.34
CA ALA A 191 7.36 -12.64 -7.72
C ALA A 191 6.64 -11.29 -7.88
N ARG A 192 5.76 -10.93 -6.94
CA ARG A 192 5.10 -9.62 -6.91
C ARG A 192 6.08 -8.50 -6.65
N ASP A 193 7.11 -8.73 -5.84
CA ASP A 193 8.19 -7.76 -5.65
C ASP A 193 9.02 -7.56 -6.91
N LEU A 194 9.41 -8.63 -7.62
CA LEU A 194 10.11 -8.54 -8.91
C LEU A 194 9.33 -7.68 -9.89
N LEU A 195 8.00 -7.85 -9.96
CA LEU A 195 7.13 -6.99 -10.75
C LEU A 195 7.20 -5.52 -10.31
N ARG A 196 7.20 -5.23 -9.00
CA ARG A 196 7.37 -3.84 -8.49
C ARG A 196 8.71 -3.23 -8.86
N ARG A 197 9.80 -4.01 -8.80
CA ARG A 197 11.14 -3.54 -9.18
C ARG A 197 11.22 -3.13 -10.66
N ARG A 198 10.35 -3.69 -11.51
CA ARG A 198 10.23 -3.30 -12.93
C ARG A 198 9.55 -1.93 -13.12
N HIS A 199 8.78 -1.46 -12.12
CA HIS A 199 8.02 -0.20 -12.18
C HIS A 199 8.30 0.72 -10.97
N PRO A 200 9.56 1.14 -10.76
CA PRO A 200 9.97 1.85 -9.54
C PRO A 200 9.30 3.22 -9.38
N LEU A 201 8.85 3.85 -10.48
CA LEU A 201 8.15 5.14 -10.44
C LEU A 201 6.79 5.04 -9.76
N LEU A 202 6.15 3.87 -9.78
CA LEU A 202 4.84 3.64 -9.16
C LEU A 202 4.93 3.07 -7.75
N ALA A 203 6.15 2.91 -7.20
CA ALA A 203 6.33 2.49 -5.83
C ALA A 203 5.68 3.50 -4.86
N ALA A 204 5.02 2.99 -3.80
CA ALA A 204 4.36 3.84 -2.83
C ALA A 204 5.31 4.83 -2.13
N SER A 205 6.56 4.42 -1.87
CA SER A 205 7.58 5.30 -1.34
C SER A 205 7.83 6.50 -2.25
N ARG A 206 7.95 6.27 -3.57
CA ARG A 206 8.14 7.34 -4.55
C ARG A 206 6.95 8.30 -4.60
N ILE A 207 5.72 7.77 -4.55
CA ILE A 207 4.51 8.58 -4.52
C ILE A 207 4.47 9.44 -3.26
N TRP A 208 4.74 8.83 -2.11
CA TRP A 208 4.79 9.53 -0.82
C TRP A 208 5.82 10.64 -0.82
N ASP A 209 7.05 10.36 -1.24
CA ASP A 209 8.14 11.34 -1.27
C ASP A 209 7.84 12.49 -2.25
N THR A 210 6.93 12.30 -3.21
CA THR A 210 6.49 13.36 -4.13
C THR A 210 5.41 14.25 -3.53
N VAL A 211 4.51 13.70 -2.70
CA VAL A 211 3.38 14.45 -2.10
C VAL A 211 3.75 15.07 -0.75
N MET A 212 4.55 14.36 0.05
CA MET A 212 4.84 14.67 1.46
C MET A 212 6.32 14.98 1.73
N GLY A 213 7.18 14.96 0.70
CA GLY A 213 8.64 15.08 0.81
C GLY A 213 9.20 16.37 0.26
#